data_AF-A0A5A8CKF9-F1
#
_entry.id   AF-A0A5A8CKF9-F1
#
_cell.length_a   1.000
_cell.length_b   1.000
_cell.length_c   1.000
_cell.angle_alpha   90.00
_cell.angle_beta   90.00
_cell.angle_gamma   90.00
#
_symmetry.space_group_name_H-M   'P 1'
#
loop_
_entity.id
_entity.type
_entity.pdbx_description
1 polymer ?
#
loop_
_entity_poly.entity_id
_entity_poly.type
_entity_poly.pdbx_seq_one_letter_code
_entity_poly.pdbx_strand_id
1 'polypeptide(L)'
;MPRPASTPRSSGIQVSEDDAAIARRIRMTAAVRQPRVRFDVIVALATIYTAFMAPFQAAFGNVHELQAVEALTEALFVLHIWTEFRTAFEDPHKPGELISSLPRIARRYCRGWFLPDAVASFPFEILLVILEAVAHSSIGSVNTSNVLRALAVLRVLRLLRVGRLWVIARRLKVTAFVRLARLLSASCWAPTL
;
A
#
# COMPACT_ATOMS: atom_id res chain seq x y z
N MET A 1 -59.84 5.25 -31.69
CA MET A 1 -59.13 4.53 -30.62
C MET A 1 -58.53 5.55 -29.66
N PRO A 2 -58.84 5.53 -28.35
CA PRO A 2 -58.22 6.44 -27.40
C PRO A 2 -56.83 5.91 -27.00
N ARG A 3 -55.81 6.79 -27.01
CA ARG A 3 -54.47 6.47 -26.48
C ARG A 3 -54.56 6.33 -24.95
N PRO A 4 -53.93 5.33 -24.32
CA PRO A 4 -53.85 5.27 -22.87
C PRO A 4 -52.97 6.42 -22.35
N ALA A 5 -53.48 7.11 -21.32
CA ALA A 5 -52.81 8.21 -20.65
C ALA A 5 -51.49 7.75 -20.03
N SER A 6 -50.40 8.46 -20.35
CA SER A 6 -49.12 8.34 -19.65
C SER A 6 -49.31 8.82 -18.21
N THR A 7 -49.23 7.90 -17.25
CA THR A 7 -49.21 8.23 -15.83
C THR A 7 -47.93 9.01 -15.52
N PRO A 8 -47.98 10.15 -14.78
CA PRO A 8 -46.79 10.85 -14.35
C PRO A 8 -46.16 10.07 -13.19
N ARG A 9 -45.21 9.19 -13.53
CA ARG A 9 -44.55 8.30 -12.55
C ARG A 9 -43.32 8.99 -11.95
N SER A 10 -43.38 9.24 -10.65
CA SER A 10 -42.28 8.98 -9.69
C SER A 10 -40.93 9.69 -9.86
N SER A 11 -40.81 10.84 -10.53
CA SER A 11 -39.51 11.54 -10.63
C SER A 11 -38.90 11.87 -9.25
N GLY A 12 -39.71 12.31 -8.28
CA GLY A 12 -39.23 12.61 -6.91
C GLY A 12 -38.89 11.38 -6.05
N ILE A 13 -39.49 10.22 -6.32
CA ILE A 13 -39.22 8.98 -5.58
C ILE A 13 -37.94 8.31 -6.12
N GLN A 14 -37.74 8.33 -7.45
CA GLN A 14 -36.52 7.78 -8.05
C GLN A 14 -35.26 8.59 -7.67
N VAL A 15 -35.34 9.92 -7.63
CA VAL A 15 -34.21 10.78 -7.20
C VAL A 15 -33.80 10.48 -5.75
N SER A 16 -34.76 10.26 -4.85
CA SER A 16 -34.49 9.89 -3.45
C SER A 16 -33.81 8.52 -3.30
N GLU A 17 -34.22 7.54 -4.11
CA GLU A 17 -33.63 6.19 -4.11
C GLU A 17 -32.20 6.18 -4.66
N ASP A 18 -31.95 6.96 -5.71
CA ASP A 18 -30.64 7.16 -6.30
C ASP A 18 -29.68 7.87 -5.32
N ASP A 19 -30.13 8.93 -4.63
CA ASP A 19 -29.34 9.64 -3.61
C ASP A 19 -28.99 8.73 -2.42
N ALA A 20 -29.93 7.90 -1.97
CA ALA A 20 -29.71 6.94 -0.90
C ALA A 20 -28.74 5.82 -1.32
N ALA A 21 -28.84 5.35 -2.56
CA ALA A 21 -27.92 4.36 -3.14
C ALA A 21 -26.50 4.94 -3.28
N ILE A 22 -26.37 6.19 -3.74
CA ILE A 22 -25.11 6.92 -3.82
C ILE A 22 -24.52 7.11 -2.41
N ALA A 23 -25.32 7.54 -1.44
CA ALA A 23 -24.87 7.71 -0.06
C ALA A 23 -24.39 6.38 0.57
N ARG A 24 -25.08 5.27 0.31
CA ARG A 24 -24.64 3.93 0.74
C ARG A 24 -23.31 3.53 0.09
N ARG A 25 -23.15 3.74 -1.21
CA ARG A 25 -21.90 3.46 -1.94
C ARG A 25 -20.72 4.29 -1.41
N ILE A 26 -20.95 5.57 -1.12
CA ILE A 26 -19.93 6.46 -0.53
C ILE A 26 -19.54 6.01 0.88
N ARG A 27 -20.50 5.57 1.70
CA ARG A 27 -20.20 5.07 3.05
C ARG A 27 -19.46 3.73 3.03
N MET A 28 -19.86 2.81 2.16
CA MET A 28 -19.19 1.50 2.03
C MET A 28 -17.73 1.66 1.55
N THR A 29 -17.51 2.46 0.50
CA THR A 29 -16.15 2.77 0.01
C THR A 29 -15.32 3.49 1.07
N ALA A 30 -15.91 4.44 1.81
CA ALA A 30 -15.22 5.11 2.90
C ALA A 30 -14.84 4.14 4.04
N ALA A 31 -15.75 3.27 4.48
CA ALA A 31 -15.54 2.33 5.58
C ALA A 31 -14.45 1.29 5.26
N VAL A 32 -14.43 0.76 4.04
CA VAL A 32 -13.38 -0.18 3.57
C VAL A 32 -12.02 0.52 3.40
N ARG A 33 -12.02 1.82 3.09
CA ARG A 33 -10.80 2.60 2.87
C ARG A 33 -10.09 3.02 4.17
N GLN A 34 -10.78 3.17 5.30
CA GLN A 34 -10.16 3.62 6.56
C GLN A 34 -9.08 2.68 7.14
N PRO A 35 -9.31 1.36 7.29
CA PRO A 35 -8.29 0.45 7.82
C PRO A 35 -7.09 0.34 6.87
N ARG A 36 -7.31 0.44 5.56
CA ARG A 36 -6.25 0.48 4.54
C ARG A 36 -5.35 1.69 4.72
N VAL A 37 -5.93 2.88 4.86
CA VAL A 37 -5.16 4.11 5.09
C VAL A 37 -4.31 4.03 6.37
N ARG A 38 -4.84 3.45 7.45
CA ARG A 38 -4.07 3.27 8.70
C ARG A 38 -2.89 2.32 8.48
N PHE A 39 -3.12 1.21 7.81
CA PHE A 39 -2.08 0.24 7.48
C PHE A 39 -1.02 0.85 6.54
N ASP A 40 -1.42 1.60 5.53
CA ASP A 40 -0.51 2.32 4.62
C ASP A 40 0.38 3.31 5.39
N VAL A 41 -0.15 3.99 6.43
CA VAL A 41 0.65 4.87 7.31
C VAL A 41 1.65 4.08 8.13
N ILE A 42 1.26 2.93 8.70
CA ILE A 42 2.18 2.06 9.45
C ILE A 42 3.33 1.60 8.55
N VAL A 43 3.02 1.16 7.33
CA VAL A 43 4.02 0.76 6.34
C VAL A 43 4.93 1.93 5.93
N ALA A 44 4.36 3.13 5.78
CA ALA A 44 5.15 4.33 5.48
C ALA A 44 6.12 4.67 6.62
N LEU A 45 5.68 4.61 7.88
CA LEU A 45 6.54 4.83 9.05
C LEU A 45 7.64 3.77 9.14
N ALA A 46 7.31 2.50 8.94
CA ALA A 46 8.27 1.40 8.87
C ALA A 46 9.31 1.60 7.74
N THR A 47 8.89 2.13 6.60
CA THR A 47 9.78 2.45 5.47
C THR A 47 10.75 3.57 5.83
N ILE A 48 10.28 4.62 6.49
CA ILE A 48 11.14 5.72 6.95
C ILE A 48 12.15 5.21 7.98
N TYR A 49 11.70 4.39 8.94
CA TYR A 49 12.57 3.75 9.93
C TYR A 49 13.69 2.93 9.27
N THR A 50 13.35 2.03 8.35
CA THR A 50 14.36 1.19 7.67
C THR A 50 15.28 1.98 6.75
N ALA A 51 14.79 3.04 6.11
CA ALA A 51 15.60 3.94 5.30
C ALA A 51 16.66 4.68 6.14
N PHE A 52 16.35 5.02 7.39
CA PHE A 52 17.31 5.61 8.32
C PHE A 52 18.25 4.57 8.95
N MET A 53 17.73 3.39 9.29
CA MET A 53 18.54 2.34 9.91
C MET A 53 19.57 1.73 8.95
N ALA A 54 19.28 1.68 7.65
CA ALA A 54 20.22 1.15 6.65
C ALA A 54 21.61 1.83 6.65
N PRO A 55 21.73 3.17 6.55
CA PRO A 55 23.03 3.85 6.66
C PRO A 55 23.59 3.80 8.09
N PHE A 56 22.75 3.84 9.13
CA PHE A 56 23.20 3.73 10.53
C PHE A 56 23.93 2.41 10.77
N GLN A 57 23.35 1.28 10.38
CA GLN A 57 23.97 -0.03 10.53
C GLN A 57 25.17 -0.25 9.61
N ALA A 58 25.25 0.48 8.49
CA ALA A 58 26.42 0.46 7.63
C ALA A 58 27.61 1.20 8.26
N ALA A 59 27.35 2.29 8.98
CA ALA A 59 28.39 3.09 9.63
C ALA A 59 28.81 2.54 11.00
N PHE A 60 27.86 2.05 11.79
CA PHE A 60 28.07 1.65 13.20
C PHE A 60 27.96 0.13 13.44
N GLY A 61 27.66 -0.65 12.40
CA GLY A 61 27.43 -2.09 12.51
C GLY A 61 26.03 -2.46 13.00
N ASN A 62 25.74 -3.76 13.02
CA ASN A 62 24.43 -4.27 13.42
C ASN A 62 24.31 -4.31 14.96
N VAL A 63 23.20 -3.82 15.49
CA VAL A 63 22.89 -3.86 16.92
C VAL A 63 22.02 -5.09 17.20
N HIS A 64 22.53 -6.05 17.97
CA HIS A 64 21.81 -7.32 18.23
C HIS A 64 20.42 -7.11 18.84
N GLU A 65 20.27 -6.11 19.72
CA GLU A 65 18.99 -5.79 20.37
C GLU A 65 17.90 -5.33 19.39
N LEU A 66 18.28 -4.82 18.21
CA LEU A 66 17.35 -4.33 17.19
C LEU A 66 16.96 -5.40 16.15
N GLN A 67 17.58 -6.58 16.18
CA GLN A 67 17.29 -7.65 15.22
C GLN A 67 15.82 -8.09 15.24
N ALA A 68 15.18 -8.10 16.41
CA ALA A 68 13.75 -8.42 16.52
C ALA A 68 12.87 -7.37 15.81
N VAL A 69 13.24 -6.09 15.90
CA VAL A 69 12.53 -4.99 15.23
C VAL A 69 12.76 -5.05 13.72
N GLU A 70 13.97 -5.37 13.28
CA GLU A 70 14.29 -5.58 11.87
C GLU A 70 13.45 -6.72 11.27
N ALA A 71 13.42 -7.87 11.94
CA ALA A 71 12.63 -9.02 11.51
C ALA A 71 11.11 -8.71 11.49
N LEU A 72 10.61 -8.02 12.51
CA LEU A 72 9.21 -7.56 12.55
C LEU A 72 8.91 -6.63 11.36
N THR A 73 9.83 -5.72 11.06
CA THR A 73 9.65 -4.76 9.97
C THR A 73 9.68 -5.44 8.60
N GLU A 74 10.55 -6.43 8.41
CA GLU A 74 10.56 -7.28 7.22
C GLU A 74 9.25 -8.07 7.07
N ALA A 75 8.74 -8.67 8.15
CA ALA A 75 7.46 -9.37 8.14
C ALA A 75 6.28 -8.45 7.80
N LEU A 76 6.28 -7.21 8.32
CA LEU A 76 5.27 -6.20 7.98
C LEU A 76 5.26 -5.86 6.48
N PHE A 77 6.44 -5.81 5.83
CA PHE A 77 6.51 -5.58 4.39
C PHE A 77 5.99 -6.75 3.56
N VAL A 78 6.27 -7.99 3.98
CA VAL A 78 5.69 -9.18 3.34
C VAL A 78 4.16 -9.17 3.47
N LEU A 79 3.64 -8.86 4.67
CA LEU A 79 2.20 -8.71 4.90
C LEU A 79 1.59 -7.59 4.05
N HIS A 80 2.32 -6.50 3.84
CA HIS A 80 1.90 -5.41 2.97
C HIS A 80 1.76 -5.86 1.51
N ILE A 81 2.74 -6.59 0.98
CA ILE A 81 2.65 -7.19 -0.36
C ILE A 81 1.42 -8.08 -0.48
N TRP A 82 1.20 -8.97 0.50
CA TRP A 82 0.05 -9.86 0.54
C TRP A 82 -1.28 -9.12 0.59
N THR A 83 -1.33 -8.01 1.32
CA THR A 83 -2.50 -7.15 1.43
C THR A 83 -2.79 -6.41 0.11
N GLU A 84 -1.76 -5.97 -0.61
CA GLU A 84 -1.91 -5.30 -1.90
C GLU A 84 -2.46 -6.27 -2.97
N PHE A 85 -2.13 -7.57 -2.89
CA PHE A 85 -2.74 -8.61 -3.75
C PHE A 85 -4.24 -8.83 -3.50
N ARG A 86 -4.75 -8.46 -2.32
CA ARG A 86 -6.17 -8.59 -1.97
C ARG A 86 -6.94 -7.27 -2.00
N THR A 87 -6.27 -6.17 -2.32
CA THR A 87 -6.91 -4.87 -2.31
C THR A 87 -7.56 -4.61 -3.67
N ALA A 88 -8.89 -4.47 -3.66
CA ALA A 88 -9.66 -4.12 -4.84
C ALA A 88 -9.30 -2.72 -5.34
N PHE A 89 -9.32 -2.53 -6.66
CA PHE A 89 -9.03 -1.26 -7.31
C PHE A 89 -10.26 -0.77 -8.09
N GLU A 90 -10.41 0.55 -8.20
CA GLU A 90 -11.43 1.16 -9.05
C GLU A 90 -11.01 1.07 -10.52
N ASP A 91 -11.96 0.71 -11.39
CA ASP A 91 -11.72 0.67 -12.83
C ASP A 91 -11.49 2.10 -13.37
N PRO A 92 -10.35 2.38 -14.03
CA PRO A 92 -10.11 3.67 -14.68
C PRO A 92 -11.17 4.05 -15.73
N HIS A 93 -11.83 3.06 -16.35
CA HIS A 93 -12.82 3.26 -17.40
C HIS A 93 -14.24 3.44 -16.87
N LYS A 94 -14.49 3.10 -15.60
CA LYS A 94 -15.82 3.15 -14.98
C LYS A 94 -15.73 3.66 -13.53
N PRO A 95 -15.81 4.97 -13.32
CA PRO A 95 -15.72 5.56 -11.98
C PRO A 95 -16.84 5.01 -11.08
N GLY A 96 -16.46 4.44 -9.93
CA GLY A 96 -17.39 3.85 -8.96
C GLY A 96 -17.60 2.33 -9.08
N GLU A 97 -17.07 1.67 -10.12
CA GLU A 97 -17.05 0.20 -10.21
C GLU A 97 -15.78 -0.35 -9.55
N LEU A 98 -15.94 -1.02 -8.41
CA LEU A 98 -14.83 -1.63 -7.67
C LEU A 98 -14.58 -3.05 -8.20
N ILE A 99 -13.42 -3.29 -8.80
CA ILE A 99 -13.05 -4.62 -9.28
C ILE A 99 -12.47 -5.43 -8.12
N SER A 100 -13.25 -6.39 -7.61
CA SER A 100 -12.86 -7.30 -6.52
C SER A 100 -12.30 -8.64 -7.01
N SER A 101 -12.23 -8.88 -8.32
CA SER A 101 -11.71 -10.14 -8.86
C SER A 101 -10.20 -10.28 -8.62
N LEU A 102 -9.82 -11.22 -7.74
CA LEU A 102 -8.42 -11.54 -7.39
C LEU A 102 -7.47 -11.68 -8.61
N PRO A 103 -7.81 -12.42 -9.69
CA PRO A 103 -6.88 -12.58 -10.82
C PRO A 103 -6.60 -11.27 -11.57
N ARG A 104 -7.57 -10.33 -11.62
CA ARG A 104 -7.34 -9.01 -12.24
C ARG A 104 -6.47 -8.13 -11.35
N ILE A 105 -6.68 -8.17 -10.03
CA ILE A 105 -5.86 -7.45 -9.05
C ILE A 105 -4.41 -7.93 -9.13
N ALA A 106 -4.19 -9.25 -9.10
CA ALA A 106 -2.87 -9.85 -9.18
C ALA A 106 -2.14 -9.47 -10.48
N ARG A 107 -2.80 -9.58 -11.64
CA ARG A 107 -2.17 -9.20 -12.94
C ARG A 107 -1.76 -7.73 -12.96
N ARG A 108 -2.60 -6.82 -12.47
CA ARG A 108 -2.27 -5.38 -12.44
C ARG A 108 -1.10 -5.09 -11.49
N TYR A 109 -1.10 -5.72 -10.31
CA TYR A 109 -0.04 -5.55 -9.33
C TYR A 109 1.31 -6.13 -9.82
N CYS A 110 1.30 -7.34 -10.39
CA CYS A 110 2.46 -7.99 -10.98
C CYS A 110 3.11 -7.16 -12.10
N ARG A 111 2.31 -6.45 -12.90
CA ARG A 111 2.77 -5.66 -14.05
C ARG A 111 3.33 -4.28 -13.67
N GLY A 112 3.09 -3.82 -12.44
CA GLY A 112 3.52 -2.52 -11.95
C GLY A 112 4.58 -2.64 -10.87
N TRP A 113 4.12 -2.79 -9.62
CA TRP A 113 4.96 -2.57 -8.45
C TRP A 113 5.39 -3.84 -7.71
N PHE A 114 4.94 -5.02 -8.14
CA PHE A 114 5.32 -6.29 -7.51
C PHE A 114 6.84 -6.54 -7.53
N LEU A 115 7.49 -6.36 -8.68
CA LEU A 115 8.93 -6.63 -8.84
C LEU A 115 9.80 -5.80 -7.89
N PRO A 116 9.69 -4.46 -7.85
CA PRO A 116 10.45 -3.65 -6.90
C PRO A 116 10.20 -4.04 -5.44
N ASP A 117 8.97 -4.41 -5.09
CA ASP A 117 8.62 -4.77 -3.72
C ASP A 117 9.07 -6.14 -3.30
N ALA A 118 8.97 -7.12 -4.21
CA ALA A 118 9.46 -8.47 -3.98
C ALA A 118 10.97 -8.44 -3.79
N VAL A 119 11.70 -7.70 -4.65
CA VAL A 119 13.14 -7.49 -4.51
C VAL A 119 13.43 -6.78 -3.19
N ALA A 120 12.80 -5.63 -2.90
CA ALA A 120 13.10 -4.90 -1.68
C ALA A 120 12.77 -5.71 -0.41
N SER A 121 11.70 -6.49 -0.40
CA SER A 121 11.24 -7.22 0.81
C SER A 121 11.92 -8.56 1.03
N PHE A 122 12.80 -8.98 0.13
CA PHE A 122 13.51 -10.25 0.26
C PHE A 122 14.62 -10.14 1.32
N PRO A 123 14.72 -11.10 2.27
CA PRO A 123 15.72 -11.09 3.34
C PRO A 123 17.11 -11.50 2.82
N PHE A 124 17.70 -10.68 1.96
CA PHE A 124 18.96 -11.01 1.28
C PHE A 124 20.16 -11.13 2.23
N GLU A 125 20.16 -10.41 3.37
CA GLU A 125 21.23 -10.49 4.36
C GLU A 125 21.34 -11.91 4.94
N ILE A 126 20.22 -12.55 5.25
CA ILE A 126 20.17 -13.92 5.76
C ILE A 126 20.58 -14.91 4.66
N LEU A 127 20.11 -14.70 3.43
CA LEU A 127 20.50 -15.55 2.30
C LEU A 127 22.01 -15.53 2.05
N LEU A 128 22.64 -14.36 2.13
CA LEU A 128 24.09 -14.23 1.97
C LEU A 128 24.87 -14.94 3.07
N VAL A 129 24.47 -14.77 4.33
CA VAL A 129 25.14 -15.44 5.47
C VAL A 129 25.04 -16.96 5.35
N ILE A 130 23.87 -17.47 4.96
CA ILE A 130 23.67 -18.90 4.71
C ILE A 130 24.54 -19.37 3.54
N LEU A 131 24.54 -18.64 2.42
CA LEU A 131 25.34 -18.99 1.24
C LEU A 131 26.84 -18.98 1.56
N GLU A 132 27.30 -18.02 2.34
CA GLU A 132 28.67 -17.94 2.84
C GLU A 132 29.00 -19.14 3.75
N ALA A 133 28.15 -19.47 4.71
CA ALA A 133 28.35 -20.62 5.60
C ALA A 133 28.44 -21.95 4.83
N VAL A 134 27.63 -22.11 3.77
CA VAL A 134 27.66 -23.28 2.87
C VAL A 134 28.90 -23.27 1.96
N ALA A 135 29.36 -22.10 1.51
CA ALA A 135 30.55 -21.98 0.66
C ALA A 135 31.85 -22.26 1.46
N HIS A 136 31.98 -21.73 2.68
CA HIS A 136 33.14 -21.99 3.54
C HIS A 136 33.29 -23.47 3.92
N SER A 137 32.19 -24.23 3.92
CA SER A 137 32.21 -25.67 4.21
C SER A 137 32.58 -26.53 2.99
N SER A 138 32.70 -25.95 1.78
CA SER A 138 32.81 -26.72 0.52
C SER A 138 33.95 -26.33 -0.44
N ILE A 139 34.99 -25.62 0.01
CA ILE A 139 36.26 -25.24 -0.69
C ILE A 139 36.33 -23.73 -0.98
N GLY A 140 37.38 -23.09 -0.42
CA GLY A 140 37.90 -21.80 -0.89
C GLY A 140 37.46 -20.60 -0.05
N SER A 141 38.46 -19.91 0.52
CA SER A 141 38.33 -18.62 1.19
C SER A 141 37.49 -17.66 0.33
N VAL A 142 36.24 -17.42 0.73
CA VAL A 142 35.46 -16.33 0.14
C VAL A 142 36.02 -15.01 0.64
N ASN A 143 36.39 -14.14 -0.30
CA ASN A 143 36.92 -12.82 0.01
C ASN A 143 35.88 -12.04 0.81
N THR A 144 36.10 -11.88 2.12
CA THR A 144 35.21 -11.17 3.05
C THR A 144 34.90 -9.74 2.57
N SER A 145 35.80 -9.13 1.78
CA SER A 145 35.61 -7.83 1.14
C SER A 145 34.48 -7.82 0.09
N ASN A 146 34.29 -8.91 -0.65
CA ASN A 146 33.20 -9.03 -1.62
C ASN A 146 31.84 -9.23 -0.92
N VAL A 147 31.84 -9.94 0.22
CA VAL A 147 30.64 -10.12 1.05
C VAL A 147 30.17 -8.77 1.62
N LEU A 148 31.08 -7.97 2.16
CA LEU A 148 30.76 -6.63 2.67
C LEU A 148 30.20 -5.72 1.56
N ARG A 149 30.74 -5.78 0.34
CA ARG A 149 30.19 -5.05 -0.81
C ARG A 149 28.81 -5.57 -1.22
N ALA A 150 28.60 -6.88 -1.23
CA ALA A 150 27.30 -7.47 -1.56
C ALA A 150 26.23 -7.04 -0.54
N LEU A 151 26.53 -7.11 0.76
CA LEU A 151 25.66 -6.61 1.83
C LEU A 151 25.34 -5.11 1.65
N ALA A 152 26.34 -4.29 1.30
CA ALA A 152 26.09 -2.87 1.03
C ALA A 152 25.12 -2.65 -0.16
N VAL A 153 25.26 -3.41 -1.25
CA VAL A 153 24.36 -3.31 -2.42
C VAL A 153 22.94 -3.76 -2.05
N LEU A 154 22.79 -4.86 -1.30
CA LEU A 154 21.49 -5.38 -0.90
C LEU A 154 20.75 -4.43 0.05
N ARG A 155 21.47 -3.75 0.94
CA ARG A 155 20.92 -2.69 1.78
C ARG A 155 20.38 -1.53 0.95
N VAL A 156 21.06 -1.16 -0.14
CA VAL A 156 20.57 -0.14 -1.07
C VAL A 156 19.32 -0.59 -1.82
N LEU A 157 19.18 -1.89 -2.15
CA LEU A 157 17.94 -2.40 -2.77
C LEU A 157 16.72 -2.20 -1.87
N ARG A 158 16.89 -2.15 -0.55
CA ARG A 158 15.78 -1.83 0.38
C ARG A 158 15.23 -0.42 0.14
N LEU A 159 16.02 0.52 -0.41
CA LEU A 159 15.60 1.89 -0.72
C LEU A 159 14.69 1.99 -1.94
N LEU A 160 14.62 0.95 -2.80
CA LEU A 160 13.69 0.92 -3.94
C LEU A 160 12.24 1.12 -3.48
N ARG A 161 11.91 0.64 -2.27
CA ARG A 161 10.57 0.80 -1.68
C ARG A 161 10.27 2.23 -1.22
N VAL A 162 11.26 3.11 -1.05
CA VAL A 162 11.05 4.53 -0.70
C VAL A 162 10.22 5.24 -1.76
N GLY A 163 10.32 4.82 -3.03
CA GLY A 163 9.46 5.31 -4.12
C GLY A 163 7.96 5.10 -3.84
N ARG A 164 7.59 4.09 -3.03
CA ARG A 164 6.20 3.89 -2.61
C ARG A 164 5.69 4.94 -1.64
N LEU A 165 6.57 5.60 -0.88
CA LEU A 165 6.15 6.71 -0.03
C LEU A 165 5.49 7.81 -0.85
N TRP A 166 5.96 8.05 -2.07
CA TRP A 166 5.32 9.01 -2.97
C TRP A 166 3.90 8.58 -3.38
N VAL A 167 3.73 7.29 -3.71
CA VAL A 167 2.42 6.72 -4.07
C VAL A 167 1.45 6.78 -2.89
N ILE A 168 1.91 6.37 -1.69
CA ILE A 168 1.13 6.40 -0.45
C ILE A 168 0.79 7.85 -0.10
N ALA A 169 1.76 8.77 -0.15
CA ALA A 169 1.53 10.20 0.11
C ALA A 169 0.49 10.79 -0.85
N ARG A 170 0.52 10.42 -2.13
CA ARG A 170 -0.52 10.82 -3.09
C ARG A 170 -1.90 10.28 -2.70
N ARG A 171 -2.01 9.01 -2.30
CA ARG A 171 -3.27 8.41 -1.80
C ARG A 171 -3.76 9.11 -0.51
N LEU A 172 -2.85 9.44 0.40
CA LEU A 172 -3.14 10.15 1.66
C LEU A 172 -3.65 11.57 1.41
N LYS A 173 -2.96 12.35 0.56
CA LYS A 173 -3.37 13.71 0.18
C LYS A 173 -4.78 13.74 -0.40
N VAL A 174 -5.10 12.82 -1.31
CA VAL A 174 -6.45 12.70 -1.89
C VAL A 174 -7.48 12.41 -0.80
N THR A 175 -7.17 11.49 0.12
CA THR A 175 -8.09 11.14 1.22
C THR A 175 -8.29 12.30 2.19
N ALA A 176 -7.23 13.01 2.56
CA ALA A 176 -7.26 14.18 3.43
C ALA A 176 -8.04 15.34 2.78
N PHE A 177 -7.80 15.59 1.49
CA PHE A 177 -8.53 16.59 0.71
C PHE A 177 -10.03 16.30 0.67
N VAL A 178 -10.44 15.05 0.38
CA VAL A 178 -11.86 14.66 0.37
C VAL A 178 -12.50 14.83 1.76
N ARG A 179 -11.78 14.50 2.84
CA ARG A 179 -12.27 14.72 4.21
C ARG A 179 -12.45 16.20 4.52
N LEU A 180 -11.48 17.03 4.15
CA LEU A 180 -11.54 18.47 4.37
C LEU A 180 -12.67 19.11 3.56
N ALA A 181 -12.79 18.77 2.27
CA ALA A 181 -13.87 19.26 1.42
C ALA A 181 -15.26 18.91 1.98
N ARG A 182 -15.43 17.72 2.57
CA ARG A 182 -16.67 17.33 3.24
C ARG A 182 -16.95 18.14 4.51
N LEU A 183 -15.93 18.42 5.31
CA LEU A 183 -16.09 19.26 6.50
C LEU A 183 -16.48 20.68 6.10
N LEU A 184 -15.86 21.23 5.05
CA LEU A 184 -16.21 22.55 4.51
C LEU A 184 -17.63 22.58 3.96
N SER A 185 -18.07 21.57 3.21
CA SER A 185 -19.46 21.50 2.71
C SER A 185 -20.47 21.33 3.86
N ALA A 186 -20.11 20.62 4.93
CA ALA A 186 -20.96 20.46 6.11
C ALA A 186 -21.05 21.76 6.92
N SER A 187 -19.95 22.51 7.03
CA SER A 187 -19.93 23.84 7.66
C SER A 187 -20.69 24.89 6.85
N CYS A 188 -20.67 24.79 5.52
CA CYS A 188 -21.41 25.70 4.62
C CYS A 188 -22.92 25.42 4.59
N TRP A 189 -23.36 24.24 5.05
CA TRP A 189 -24.77 23.86 5.17
C TRP A 189 -25.35 24.14 6.57
N ALA A 190 -24.55 24.61 7.55
CA ALA A 190 -25.09 25.03 8.84
C ALA A 190 -25.96 26.28 8.62
N PRO A 191 -27.30 26.20 8.74
CA PRO A 191 -28.14 27.38 8.61
C PRO A 191 -27.78 28.30 9.78
N THR A 192 -27.23 29.47 9.47
CA THR A 192 -27.05 30.54 10.43
C THR A 192 -28.43 30.93 10.96
N LEU A 193 -28.72 30.55 12.21
CA LEU A 193 -29.78 31.14 13.02
C LEU A 193 -29.48 32.62 13.29
#